data_AF-A0A4Y4KCU7-F1
#
_entry.id   AF-A0A4Y4KCU7-F1
#
_cell.length_a   1.000
_cell.length_b   1.000
_cell.length_c   1.000
_cell.angle_alpha   90.00
_cell.angle_beta   90.00
_cell.angle_gamma   90.00
#
_symmetry.space_group_name_H-M   'P 1'
#
loop_
_entity.id
_entity.type
_entity.pdbx_description
1 polymer ?
#
loop_
_entity_poly.entity_id
_entity_poly.type
_entity_poly.pdbx_seq_one_letter_code
_entity_poly.pdbx_strand_id
1 'polypeptide(L)'
;MTAADGVFGHLAARAAEGRLAVLVGAGLSMGAGYPGWGRLFAPLGQALGPAAGGAPLPDDLPALAEAYEAEYGRNSLISHLRRELRRSLACTEAHRALAATGLKEILTTNYDVLLEEALQDVAGPVDVVVRDSDLAYTAPARPRLVKMCGDVLNPETLTVTRRDFAVYGAVKPRLAEYVRGLLETHELLVLGAGPSDPEFNMLWDLATAGLGEHKPVGWVLTADVSPLQQRVALTRGLRTLPLDVTEDGVTRALARWLDGLSAAHA
;
A
#
# COMPACT_ATOMS: atom_id res chain seq x y z
N MET A 1 -31.06 -0.52 2.29
CA MET A 1 -29.79 -0.79 1.60
C MET A 1 -29.17 0.56 1.29
N THR A 2 -28.13 0.92 2.04
CA THR A 2 -27.40 2.18 1.84
C THR A 2 -26.54 2.10 0.57
N ALA A 3 -26.06 3.23 0.05
CA ALA A 3 -25.11 3.23 -1.07
C ALA A 3 -23.81 2.47 -0.72
N ALA A 4 -23.42 2.46 0.57
CA ALA A 4 -22.26 1.71 1.06
C ALA A 4 -22.49 0.19 1.00
N ASP A 5 -23.69 -0.28 1.38
CA ASP A 5 -24.05 -1.71 1.29
C ASP A 5 -23.99 -2.20 -0.16
N GLY A 6 -24.40 -1.36 -1.11
CA GLY A 6 -24.34 -1.66 -2.54
C GLY A 6 -22.91 -1.80 -3.07
N VAL A 7 -21.99 -0.93 -2.63
CA VAL A 7 -20.57 -1.03 -3.03
C VAL A 7 -19.91 -2.25 -2.39
N PHE A 8 -20.19 -2.52 -1.12
CA PHE A 8 -19.65 -3.70 -0.45
C PHE A 8 -20.05 -4.98 -1.20
N GLY A 9 -21.33 -5.13 -1.54
CA GLY A 9 -21.80 -6.28 -2.33
C GLY A 9 -21.15 -6.39 -3.71
N HIS A 10 -20.89 -5.25 -4.37
CA HIS A 10 -20.16 -5.21 -5.63
C HIS A 10 -18.70 -5.68 -5.48
N LEU A 11 -17.98 -5.20 -4.46
CA LEU A 11 -16.61 -5.64 -4.18
C LEU A 11 -16.53 -7.12 -3.82
N ALA A 12 -17.49 -7.62 -3.02
CA ALA A 12 -17.60 -9.05 -2.73
C ALA A 12 -17.81 -9.88 -4.01
N ALA A 13 -18.65 -9.43 -4.94
CA ALA A 13 -18.83 -10.10 -6.23
C ALA A 13 -17.54 -10.10 -7.08
N ARG A 14 -16.81 -8.98 -7.12
CA ARG A 14 -15.51 -8.90 -7.81
C ARG A 14 -14.46 -9.83 -7.17
N ALA A 15 -14.46 -9.94 -5.85
CA ALA A 15 -13.60 -10.89 -5.13
C ALA A 15 -13.92 -12.34 -5.50
N ALA A 16 -15.21 -12.72 -5.50
CA ALA A 16 -15.68 -14.06 -5.89
C ALA A 16 -15.25 -14.46 -7.30
N GLU A 17 -15.25 -13.50 -8.23
CA GLU A 17 -14.89 -13.70 -9.63
C GLU A 17 -13.38 -13.68 -9.87
N GLY A 18 -12.56 -13.45 -8.84
CA GLY A 18 -11.11 -13.27 -8.96
C GLY A 18 -10.74 -12.02 -9.76
N ARG A 19 -11.55 -10.95 -9.66
CA ARG A 19 -11.39 -9.66 -10.36
C ARG A 19 -11.24 -8.48 -9.38
N LEU A 20 -10.83 -8.77 -8.14
CA LEU A 20 -10.48 -7.76 -7.14
C LEU A 20 -9.00 -7.91 -6.76
N ALA A 21 -8.25 -6.83 -6.95
CA ALA A 21 -6.90 -6.68 -6.40
C ALA A 21 -6.96 -5.80 -5.15
N VAL A 22 -6.04 -6.01 -4.21
CA VAL A 22 -5.95 -5.20 -3.00
C VAL A 22 -4.59 -4.54 -2.89
N LEU A 23 -4.54 -3.25 -2.60
CA LEU A 23 -3.33 -2.52 -2.23
C LEU A 23 -3.34 -2.21 -0.74
N VAL A 24 -2.27 -2.60 -0.05
CA VAL A 24 -2.10 -2.39 1.39
C VAL A 24 -1.03 -1.33 1.64
N GLY A 25 -1.41 -0.27 2.34
CA GLY A 25 -0.52 0.77 2.85
C GLY A 25 -0.13 0.60 4.31
N ALA A 26 0.66 1.55 4.81
CA ALA A 26 1.32 1.45 6.12
C ALA A 26 0.33 1.40 7.30
N GLY A 27 -0.88 1.94 7.12
CA GLY A 27 -1.94 1.93 8.12
C GLY A 27 -2.37 0.53 8.58
N LEU A 28 -2.22 -0.51 7.75
CA LEU A 28 -2.48 -1.89 8.17
C LEU A 28 -1.43 -2.36 9.19
N SER A 29 -0.16 -2.03 8.95
CA SER A 29 0.99 -2.38 9.80
C SER A 29 1.10 -1.50 11.07
N MET A 30 0.49 -0.31 11.08
CA MET A 30 0.55 0.59 12.24
C MET A 30 -0.02 -0.02 13.52
N GLY A 31 -1.07 -0.83 13.41
CA GLY A 31 -1.66 -1.54 14.56
C GLY A 31 -0.71 -2.56 15.21
N ALA A 32 0.30 -3.03 14.48
CA ALA A 32 1.35 -3.91 15.01
C ALA A 32 2.44 -3.12 15.76
N GLY A 33 2.47 -1.79 15.61
CA GLY A 33 3.48 -0.92 16.21
C GLY A 33 4.56 -0.44 15.22
N TYR A 34 4.40 -0.67 13.92
CA TYR A 34 5.22 -0.02 12.90
C TYR A 34 4.81 1.46 12.70
N PRO A 35 5.75 2.34 12.33
CA PRO A 35 5.41 3.73 12.04
C PRO A 35 4.75 3.87 10.67
N GLY A 36 3.76 4.76 10.56
CA GLY A 36 3.38 5.33 9.26
C GLY A 36 4.49 6.25 8.72
N TRP A 37 4.44 6.58 7.44
CA TRP A 37 5.48 7.35 6.74
C TRP A 37 5.86 8.67 7.45
N GLY A 38 4.87 9.42 7.95
CA GLY A 38 5.14 10.67 8.69
C GLY A 38 6.02 10.45 9.93
N ARG A 39 5.76 9.41 10.74
CA ARG A 39 6.61 9.08 11.89
C ARG A 39 7.95 8.47 11.47
N LEU A 40 7.95 7.68 10.40
CA LEU A 40 9.14 7.04 9.86
C LEU A 40 10.18 8.09 9.42
N PHE A 41 9.75 9.20 8.81
CA PHE A 41 10.66 10.22 8.31
C PHE A 41 10.83 11.45 9.21
N ALA A 42 10.07 11.56 10.30
CA ALA A 42 10.25 12.64 11.29
C ALA A 42 11.71 12.82 11.73
N PRO A 43 12.47 11.76 12.07
CA PRO A 43 13.88 11.90 12.47
C PRO A 43 14.79 12.40 11.33
N LEU A 44 14.45 12.13 10.07
CA LEU A 44 15.23 12.62 8.92
C LEU A 44 15.10 14.13 8.78
N GLY A 45 13.89 14.67 8.93
CA GLY A 45 13.66 16.12 8.95
C GLY A 45 14.33 16.82 10.12
N GLN A 46 14.34 16.18 11.30
CA GLN A 46 15.08 16.73 12.45
C GLN A 46 16.59 16.78 12.21
N ALA A 47 17.16 15.76 11.54
CA ALA A 47 18.58 15.72 11.21
C ALA A 47 19.00 16.82 10.21
N LEU A 48 18.16 17.12 9.21
CA LEU A 48 18.37 18.23 8.26
C LEU A 48 18.26 19.62 8.92
N GLY A 49 17.66 19.71 10.10
CA GLY A 49 17.51 20.94 10.86
C GLY A 49 16.57 21.97 10.20
N PRO A 50 16.56 23.24 10.69
CA PRO A 50 15.67 24.29 10.21
C PRO A 50 15.85 24.67 8.74
N ALA A 51 16.96 24.26 8.12
CA ALA A 51 17.25 24.49 6.71
C ALA A 51 16.32 23.70 5.77
N ALA A 52 15.67 22.63 6.27
CA ALA A 52 14.54 21.96 5.60
C ALA A 52 13.21 22.74 5.69
N GLY A 53 13.25 23.97 6.20
CA GLY A 53 12.10 24.78 6.57
C GLY A 53 11.65 24.40 7.99
N GLY A 54 11.73 25.33 8.94
CA GLY A 54 11.24 25.18 10.33
C GLY A 54 9.72 25.01 10.46
N ALA A 55 9.08 24.38 9.49
CA ALA A 55 7.67 24.06 9.37
C ALA A 55 7.39 22.63 9.86
N PRO A 56 6.11 22.24 10.08
CA PRO A 56 5.74 20.83 10.18
C PRO A 56 6.34 20.00 9.02
N LEU A 57 6.49 18.69 9.24
CA LEU A 57 7.00 17.76 8.22
C LEU A 57 6.43 18.09 6.84
N PRO A 58 7.26 18.17 5.78
CA PRO A 58 6.76 18.43 4.45
C PRO A 58 5.67 17.41 4.09
N ASP A 59 4.59 17.89 3.45
CA ASP A 59 3.56 17.01 2.89
C ASP A 59 4.15 16.01 1.89
N ASP A 60 5.28 16.38 1.26
CA ASP A 60 6.05 15.52 0.38
C ASP A 60 7.22 14.84 1.09
N LEU A 61 6.90 13.71 1.71
CA LEU A 61 7.85 12.85 2.40
C LEU A 61 8.94 12.26 1.47
N PRO A 62 8.65 11.86 0.21
CA PRO A 62 9.69 11.49 -0.76
C PRO A 62 10.74 12.58 -1.01
N ALA A 63 10.37 13.86 -1.02
CA ALA A 63 11.31 14.98 -1.16
C ALA A 63 12.18 15.13 0.08
N LEU A 64 11.60 14.93 1.27
CA LEU A 64 12.35 14.95 2.52
C LEU A 64 13.42 13.83 2.53
N ALA A 65 13.05 12.62 2.11
CA ALA A 65 13.98 11.52 1.97
C ALA A 65 15.08 11.81 0.93
N GLU A 66 14.73 12.47 -0.19
CA GLU A 66 15.70 12.89 -1.21
C GLU A 66 16.70 13.91 -0.68
N ALA A 67 16.25 14.92 0.07
CA ALA A 67 17.12 15.91 0.70
C ALA A 67 18.05 15.25 1.73
N TYR A 68 17.52 14.33 2.55
CA TYR A 68 18.33 13.57 3.50
C TYR A 68 19.37 12.69 2.80
N GLU A 69 18.98 12.01 1.70
CA GLU A 69 19.91 11.21 0.89
C GLU A 69 21.01 12.08 0.27
N ALA A 70 20.70 13.31 -0.17
CA ALA A 70 21.68 14.22 -0.73
C ALA A 70 22.71 14.69 0.31
N GLU A 71 22.31 14.91 1.56
CA GLU A 71 23.19 15.40 2.63
C GLU A 71 23.98 14.28 3.32
N TYR A 72 23.33 13.14 3.59
CA TYR A 72 23.89 12.04 4.41
C TYR A 72 24.17 10.76 3.63
N GLY A 73 23.79 10.69 2.36
CA GLY A 73 23.99 9.55 1.48
C GLY A 73 22.94 8.44 1.65
N ARG A 74 22.75 7.64 0.59
CA ARG A 74 21.74 6.57 0.54
C ARG A 74 21.92 5.52 1.62
N ASN A 75 23.16 5.17 1.96
CA ASN A 75 23.43 4.20 3.02
C ASN A 75 22.87 4.64 4.38
N SER A 76 22.88 5.95 4.68
CA SER A 76 22.32 6.48 5.93
C SER A 76 20.79 6.36 5.93
N LEU A 77 20.14 6.75 4.83
CA LEU A 77 18.68 6.62 4.65
C LEU A 77 18.22 5.18 4.83
N ILE A 78 18.88 4.24 4.14
CA ILE A 78 18.55 2.82 4.20
C ILE A 78 18.83 2.23 5.59
N SER A 79 19.90 2.66 6.27
CA SER A 79 20.21 2.23 7.64
C SER A 79 19.12 2.68 8.63
N HIS A 80 18.62 3.90 8.47
CA HIS A 80 17.48 4.40 9.23
C HIS A 80 16.24 3.54 9.01
N LEU A 81 15.84 3.31 7.75
CA LEU A 81 14.69 2.46 7.42
C LEU A 81 14.82 1.06 8.02
N ARG A 82 16.00 0.43 7.90
CA ARG A 82 16.25 -0.90 8.46
C ARG A 82 16.13 -0.93 9.98
N ARG A 83 16.60 0.11 10.68
CA ARG A 83 16.49 0.19 12.14
C ARG A 83 15.02 0.26 12.58
N GLU A 84 14.21 1.06 11.90
CA GLU A 84 12.80 1.24 12.27
C GLU A 84 11.91 0.07 11.85
N LEU A 85 12.24 -0.61 10.74
CA LEU A 85 11.35 -1.58 10.09
C LEU A 85 11.80 -3.05 10.18
N ARG A 86 12.98 -3.36 10.73
CA ARG A 86 13.40 -4.76 11.02
C ARG A 86 13.08 -5.20 12.45
N ARG A 87 12.08 -4.59 13.08
CA ARG A 87 11.61 -4.97 14.41
C ARG A 87 10.80 -6.26 14.29
N SER A 88 11.00 -7.22 15.19
CA SER A 88 10.13 -8.40 15.22
C SER A 88 8.80 -8.02 15.89
N LEU A 89 7.79 -7.75 15.06
CA LEU A 89 6.42 -7.43 15.46
C LEU A 89 5.50 -8.55 14.97
N ALA A 90 4.36 -8.73 15.62
CA ALA A 90 3.40 -9.78 15.26
C ALA A 90 2.32 -9.26 14.32
N CYS A 91 1.87 -10.10 13.39
CA CYS A 91 0.70 -9.83 12.55
C CYS A 91 -0.53 -9.51 13.41
N THR A 92 -1.20 -8.40 13.08
CA THR A 92 -2.50 -8.05 13.68
C THR A 92 -3.63 -8.91 13.11
N GLU A 93 -4.80 -8.82 13.75
CA GLU A 93 -6.07 -9.38 13.24
C GLU A 93 -6.40 -8.93 11.81
N ALA A 94 -6.09 -7.68 11.43
CA ALA A 94 -6.34 -7.20 10.07
C ALA A 94 -5.49 -7.91 9.01
N HIS A 95 -4.24 -8.25 9.32
CA HIS A 95 -3.38 -9.02 8.41
C HIS A 95 -3.93 -10.44 8.21
N ARG A 96 -4.35 -11.09 9.31
CA ARG A 96 -4.92 -12.44 9.27
C ARG A 96 -6.27 -12.46 8.55
N ALA A 97 -7.13 -11.48 8.79
CA ALA A 97 -8.40 -11.32 8.10
C ALA A 97 -8.19 -11.12 6.60
N LEU A 98 -7.21 -10.28 6.19
CA LEU A 98 -6.85 -10.12 4.78
C LEU A 98 -6.41 -11.44 4.16
N ALA A 99 -5.52 -12.18 4.82
CA ALA A 99 -5.07 -13.47 4.32
C ALA A 99 -6.22 -14.50 4.22
N ALA A 100 -7.18 -14.46 5.15
CA ALA A 100 -8.37 -15.31 5.16
C ALA A 100 -9.41 -14.95 4.07
N THR A 101 -9.28 -13.80 3.39
CA THR A 101 -10.13 -13.50 2.22
C THR A 101 -9.84 -14.43 1.04
N GLY A 102 -8.63 -14.99 0.93
CA GLY A 102 -8.25 -15.79 -0.23
C GLY A 102 -8.04 -14.99 -1.52
N LEU A 103 -7.98 -13.65 -1.44
CA LEU A 103 -7.60 -12.80 -2.56
C LEU A 103 -6.20 -13.17 -3.08
N LYS A 104 -6.07 -13.27 -4.40
CA LYS A 104 -4.84 -13.73 -5.04
C LYS A 104 -3.87 -12.62 -5.41
N GLU A 105 -4.36 -11.43 -5.70
CA GLU A 105 -3.54 -10.33 -6.21
C GLU A 105 -3.44 -9.24 -5.14
N ILE A 106 -2.35 -9.27 -4.38
CA ILE A 106 -2.09 -8.38 -3.26
C ILE A 106 -0.88 -7.51 -3.60
N LEU A 107 -1.08 -6.20 -3.58
CA LEU A 107 -0.05 -5.18 -3.75
C LEU A 107 0.22 -4.53 -2.39
N THR A 108 1.44 -4.06 -2.16
CA THR A 108 1.73 -3.25 -0.98
C THR A 108 2.81 -2.21 -1.25
N THR A 109 2.67 -1.06 -0.58
CA THR A 109 3.74 -0.05 -0.47
C THR A 109 4.57 -0.20 0.80
N ASN A 110 4.25 -1.20 1.64
CA ASN A 110 4.93 -1.46 2.90
C ASN A 110 6.26 -2.17 2.66
N TYR A 111 7.23 -1.83 3.50
CA TYR A 111 8.56 -2.45 3.47
C TYR A 111 8.70 -3.61 4.46
N ASP A 112 7.86 -3.66 5.50
CA ASP A 112 7.85 -4.70 6.53
C ASP A 112 7.36 -6.06 5.99
N VAL A 113 7.43 -7.11 6.82
CA VAL A 113 7.19 -8.51 6.41
C VAL A 113 5.86 -9.10 6.92
N LEU A 114 4.97 -8.27 7.51
CA LEU A 114 3.79 -8.80 8.19
C LEU A 114 2.75 -9.42 7.26
N LEU A 115 2.71 -8.99 5.99
CA LEU A 115 1.81 -9.56 4.99
C LEU A 115 2.31 -10.95 4.55
N GLU A 116 3.61 -11.09 4.33
CA GLU A 116 4.25 -12.37 4.01
C GLU A 116 3.96 -13.40 5.11
N GLU A 117 4.20 -13.02 6.37
CA GLU A 117 3.96 -13.87 7.54
C GLU A 117 2.48 -14.26 7.64
N ALA A 118 1.56 -13.29 7.54
CA ALA A 118 0.13 -13.58 7.65
C ALA A 118 -0.39 -14.45 6.51
N LEU A 119 0.06 -14.22 5.26
CA LEU A 119 -0.32 -15.04 4.11
C LEU A 119 0.24 -16.46 4.24
N GLN A 120 1.51 -16.59 4.66
CA GLN A 120 2.14 -17.89 4.87
C GLN A 120 1.43 -18.70 5.97
N ASP A 121 1.05 -18.04 7.07
CA ASP A 121 0.38 -18.67 8.21
C ASP A 121 -1.06 -19.12 7.89
N VAL A 122 -1.81 -18.32 7.13
CA VAL A 122 -3.26 -18.53 6.91
C VAL A 122 -3.56 -19.19 5.58
N ALA A 123 -2.91 -18.75 4.49
CA ALA A 123 -3.18 -19.19 3.12
C ALA A 123 -2.15 -20.22 2.59
N GLY A 124 -1.03 -20.43 3.30
CA GLY A 124 0.05 -21.31 2.87
C GLY A 124 1.03 -20.61 1.92
N PRO A 125 1.72 -21.35 1.01
CA PRO A 125 2.76 -20.77 0.17
C PRO A 125 2.30 -19.56 -0.65
N VAL A 126 2.97 -18.43 -0.44
CA VAL A 126 2.76 -17.15 -1.13
C VAL A 126 3.96 -16.85 -2.05
N ASP A 127 3.67 -16.35 -3.25
CA ASP A 127 4.72 -15.89 -4.16
C ASP A 127 4.98 -14.39 -3.90
N VAL A 128 6.09 -14.08 -3.23
CA VAL A 128 6.49 -12.69 -2.93
C VAL A 128 7.30 -12.14 -4.10
N VAL A 129 6.87 -11.00 -4.62
CA VAL A 129 7.43 -10.34 -5.80
C VAL A 129 7.96 -8.96 -5.40
N VAL A 130 9.28 -8.78 -5.47
CA VAL A 130 9.95 -7.51 -5.12
C VAL A 130 10.70 -6.95 -6.34
N ARG A 131 11.19 -7.83 -7.22
CA ARG A 131 11.95 -7.52 -8.43
C ARG A 131 11.21 -8.01 -9.67
N ASP A 132 11.54 -7.42 -10.81
CA ASP A 132 11.06 -7.84 -12.14
C ASP A 132 11.29 -9.34 -12.42
N SER A 133 12.41 -9.89 -11.94
CA SER A 133 12.75 -11.31 -12.09
C SER A 133 11.81 -12.23 -11.34
N ASP A 134 11.24 -11.78 -10.21
CA ASP A 134 10.45 -12.61 -9.32
C ASP A 134 9.11 -13.01 -9.98
N LEU A 135 8.59 -12.17 -10.88
CA LEU A 135 7.37 -12.42 -11.66
C LEU A 135 7.44 -13.76 -12.43
N ALA A 136 8.61 -14.13 -12.95
CA ALA A 136 8.82 -15.34 -13.74
C ALA A 136 8.64 -16.64 -12.94
N TYR A 137 8.67 -16.56 -11.61
CA TYR A 137 8.58 -17.70 -10.71
C TYR A 137 7.22 -17.81 -10.00
N THR A 138 6.27 -16.94 -10.35
CA THR A 138 4.93 -16.94 -9.75
C THR A 138 4.02 -17.99 -10.38
N ALA A 139 3.11 -18.56 -9.58
CA ALA A 139 2.14 -19.56 -10.00
C ALA A 139 0.70 -19.02 -9.87
N PRO A 140 -0.16 -19.15 -10.91
CA PRO A 140 -1.55 -18.65 -10.86
C PRO A 140 -2.44 -19.22 -9.74
N ALA A 141 -2.04 -20.35 -9.16
CA ALA A 141 -2.78 -21.02 -8.09
C ALA A 141 -2.47 -20.44 -6.70
N ARG A 142 -1.39 -19.67 -6.54
CA ARG A 142 -0.94 -19.13 -5.25
C ARG A 142 -1.31 -17.65 -5.11
N PRO A 143 -1.52 -17.16 -3.87
CA PRO A 143 -1.51 -15.74 -3.62
C PRO A 143 -0.17 -15.14 -4.05
N ARG A 144 -0.23 -13.99 -4.71
CA ARG A 144 0.92 -13.18 -5.10
C ARG A 144 0.92 -11.90 -4.27
N LEU A 145 2.03 -11.63 -3.61
CA LEU A 145 2.27 -10.39 -2.88
C LEU A 145 3.33 -9.57 -3.60
N VAL A 146 2.93 -8.47 -4.23
CA VAL A 146 3.83 -7.54 -4.93
C VAL A 146 4.19 -6.36 -4.02
N LYS A 147 5.45 -6.30 -3.59
CA LYS A 147 5.99 -5.21 -2.77
C LYS A 147 6.52 -4.10 -3.67
N MET A 148 5.65 -3.16 -4.02
CA MET A 148 5.93 -2.12 -5.00
C MET A 148 7.10 -1.24 -4.58
N CYS A 149 7.14 -0.83 -3.31
CA CYS A 149 8.22 0.02 -2.81
C CYS A 149 9.50 -0.76 -2.46
N GLY A 150 9.56 -2.08 -2.67
CA GLY A 150 10.67 -2.93 -2.26
C GLY A 150 10.49 -3.55 -0.88
N ASP A 151 11.56 -4.12 -0.35
CA ASP A 151 11.55 -4.90 0.88
C ASP A 151 12.70 -4.52 1.81
N VAL A 152 12.42 -4.32 3.10
CA VAL A 152 13.42 -3.97 4.11
C VAL A 152 14.51 -5.05 4.26
N LEU A 153 14.20 -6.30 3.92
CA LEU A 153 15.17 -7.40 3.90
C LEU A 153 16.11 -7.32 2.69
N ASN A 154 15.67 -6.69 1.59
CA ASN A 154 16.37 -6.52 0.32
C ASN A 154 16.60 -5.01 0.03
N PRO A 155 17.48 -4.33 0.78
CA PRO A 155 17.57 -2.87 0.81
C PRO A 155 17.82 -2.18 -0.55
N GLU A 156 18.47 -2.86 -1.49
CA GLU A 156 18.73 -2.37 -2.85
C GLU A 156 17.47 -2.26 -3.71
N THR A 157 16.37 -2.89 -3.29
CA THR A 157 15.07 -2.82 -3.97
C THR A 157 14.23 -1.61 -3.57
N LEU A 158 14.60 -0.94 -2.47
CA LEU A 158 13.81 0.11 -1.84
C LEU A 158 13.63 1.32 -2.75
N THR A 159 12.37 1.73 -2.95
CA THR A 159 11.95 2.98 -3.58
C THR A 159 11.46 3.91 -2.47
N VAL A 160 12.14 5.04 -2.27
CA VAL A 160 11.93 5.91 -1.11
C VAL A 160 11.90 7.39 -1.52
N THR A 161 12.86 7.82 -2.34
CA THR A 161 13.02 9.23 -2.72
C THR A 161 12.17 9.60 -3.92
N ARG A 162 11.93 10.90 -4.16
CA ARG A 162 11.28 11.35 -5.41
C ARG A 162 12.01 10.83 -6.66
N ARG A 163 13.35 10.85 -6.67
CA ARG A 163 14.15 10.27 -7.76
C ARG A 163 13.85 8.80 -7.97
N ASP A 164 13.71 8.00 -6.92
CA ASP A 164 13.39 6.57 -7.03
C ASP A 164 12.03 6.36 -7.71
N PHE A 165 11.01 7.14 -7.32
CA PHE A 165 9.69 7.07 -7.94
C PHE A 165 9.71 7.56 -9.40
N ALA A 166 10.44 8.63 -9.69
CA ALA A 166 10.55 9.19 -11.04
C ALA A 166 11.17 8.21 -12.05
N VAL A 167 12.14 7.39 -11.61
CA VAL A 167 12.79 6.37 -12.45
C VAL A 167 12.20 4.97 -12.27
N TYR A 168 11.12 4.82 -11.50
CA TYR A 168 10.54 3.52 -11.15
C TYR A 168 10.25 2.66 -12.38
N GLY A 169 9.55 3.21 -13.38
CA GLY A 169 9.21 2.48 -14.61
C GLY A 169 10.42 2.09 -15.47
N ALA A 170 11.56 2.77 -15.31
CA ALA A 170 12.80 2.41 -15.98
C ALA A 170 13.60 1.34 -15.20
N VAL A 171 13.52 1.36 -13.86
CA VAL A 171 14.23 0.40 -12.98
C VAL A 171 13.45 -0.91 -12.83
N LYS A 172 12.11 -0.84 -12.78
CA LYS A 172 11.18 -1.96 -12.60
C LYS A 172 10.13 -2.02 -13.72
N PRO A 173 10.55 -2.06 -15.01
CA PRO A 173 9.62 -1.99 -16.14
C PRO A 173 8.59 -3.12 -16.13
N ARG A 174 8.98 -4.35 -15.82
CA ARG A 174 8.05 -5.50 -15.86
C ARG A 174 7.04 -5.44 -14.73
N LEU A 175 7.44 -4.99 -13.54
CA LEU A 175 6.50 -4.76 -12.45
C LEU A 175 5.51 -3.63 -12.77
N ALA A 176 5.98 -2.54 -13.38
CA ALA A 176 5.11 -1.45 -13.79
C ALA A 176 4.08 -1.91 -14.84
N GLU A 177 4.51 -2.70 -15.84
CA GLU A 177 3.63 -3.31 -16.84
C GLU A 177 2.66 -4.32 -16.22
N TYR A 178 3.13 -5.16 -15.31
CA TYR A 178 2.30 -6.14 -14.62
C TYR A 178 1.20 -5.46 -13.81
N VAL A 179 1.52 -4.44 -13.00
CA VAL A 179 0.51 -3.71 -12.22
C VAL A 179 -0.48 -2.99 -13.14
N ARG A 180 -0.02 -2.42 -14.25
CA ARG A 180 -0.92 -1.82 -15.27
C ARG A 180 -1.91 -2.85 -15.82
N GLY A 181 -1.43 -4.01 -16.27
CA GLY A 181 -2.30 -5.06 -16.81
C GLY A 181 -3.24 -5.66 -15.76
N LEU A 182 -2.81 -5.74 -14.50
CA LEU A 182 -3.66 -6.12 -13.38
C LEU A 182 -4.83 -5.14 -13.24
N LEU A 183 -4.55 -3.84 -13.25
CA LEU A 183 -5.54 -2.77 -13.14
C LEU A 183 -6.49 -2.68 -14.35
N GLU A 184 -6.12 -3.21 -15.52
CA GLU A 184 -7.04 -3.30 -16.67
C GLU A 184 -8.12 -4.39 -16.51
N THR A 185 -7.87 -5.37 -15.64
CA THR A 185 -8.73 -6.56 -15.47
C THR A 185 -9.35 -6.67 -14.08
N HIS A 186 -8.83 -5.92 -13.11
CA HIS A 186 -9.25 -5.94 -11.72
C HIS A 186 -9.66 -4.55 -11.25
N GLU A 187 -10.67 -4.51 -10.39
CA GLU A 187 -10.87 -3.32 -9.54
C GLU A 187 -9.85 -3.33 -8.41
N LEU A 188 -9.46 -2.13 -7.95
CA LEU A 188 -8.51 -2.00 -6.86
C LEU A 188 -9.22 -1.61 -5.57
N LEU A 189 -9.04 -2.38 -4.51
CA LEU A 189 -9.38 -2.00 -3.14
C LEU A 189 -8.11 -1.54 -2.41
N VAL A 190 -8.12 -0.36 -1.82
CA VAL A 190 -6.99 0.21 -1.07
C VAL A 190 -7.30 0.20 0.41
N LEU A 191 -6.41 -0.39 1.20
CA LEU A 191 -6.53 -0.57 2.65
C LEU A 191 -5.32 0.04 3.35
N GLY A 192 -5.55 0.84 4.40
CA GLY A 192 -4.45 1.38 5.20
C GLY A 192 -3.55 2.40 4.46
N ALA A 193 -3.97 2.87 3.29
CA ALA A 193 -3.46 4.08 2.64
C ALA A 193 -4.61 5.06 2.40
N GLY A 194 -4.36 6.34 2.61
CA GLY A 194 -5.28 7.43 2.33
C GLY A 194 -5.17 7.94 0.89
N PRO A 195 -6.21 8.64 0.39
CA PRO A 195 -6.18 9.25 -0.94
C PRO A 195 -5.14 10.38 -1.08
N SER A 196 -4.58 10.84 0.05
CA SER A 196 -3.55 11.87 0.11
C SER A 196 -2.13 11.31 0.26
N ASP A 197 -1.96 9.99 0.43
CA ASP A 197 -0.66 9.40 0.67
C ASP A 197 0.22 9.50 -0.58
N PRO A 198 1.41 10.15 -0.50
CA PRO A 198 2.21 10.48 -1.67
C PRO A 198 2.74 9.25 -2.40
N GLU A 199 3.20 8.23 -1.68
CA GLU A 199 3.75 6.99 -2.24
C GLU A 199 2.71 6.19 -3.01
N PHE A 200 1.48 6.11 -2.47
CA PHE A 200 0.36 5.48 -3.16
C PHE A 200 0.00 6.27 -4.41
N ASN A 201 -0.14 7.59 -4.29
CA ASN A 201 -0.51 8.45 -5.42
C ASN A 201 0.52 8.42 -6.55
N MET A 202 1.82 8.43 -6.24
CA MET A 202 2.89 8.33 -7.25
C MET A 202 2.83 7.01 -8.02
N LEU A 203 2.63 5.89 -7.32
CA LEU A 203 2.51 4.57 -7.95
C LEU A 203 1.19 4.40 -8.71
N TRP A 204 0.09 4.93 -8.20
CA TRP A 204 -1.21 4.96 -8.88
C TRP A 204 -1.14 5.78 -10.17
N ASP A 205 -0.54 6.96 -10.12
CA ASP A 205 -0.38 7.84 -11.29
C ASP A 205 0.53 7.18 -12.34
N LEU A 206 1.60 6.48 -11.91
CA LEU A 206 2.45 5.68 -12.81
C LEU A 206 1.67 4.53 -13.46
N ALA A 207 0.95 3.74 -12.68
CA ALA A 207 0.22 2.57 -13.15
C ALA A 207 -0.96 2.93 -14.06
N THR A 208 -1.57 4.09 -13.85
CA THR A 208 -2.71 4.57 -14.65
C THR A 208 -2.35 5.59 -15.73
N ALA A 209 -1.06 5.93 -15.87
CA ALA A 209 -0.58 6.86 -16.89
C ALA A 209 -1.04 6.43 -18.30
N GLY A 210 -1.61 7.36 -19.08
CA GLY A 210 -2.04 7.07 -20.45
C GLY A 210 -3.40 6.38 -20.60
N LEU A 211 -4.06 5.96 -19.51
CA LEU A 211 -5.40 5.34 -19.58
C LEU A 211 -6.53 6.36 -19.81
N GLY A 212 -6.28 7.67 -19.59
CA GLY A 212 -7.27 8.73 -19.84
C GLY A 212 -8.58 8.53 -19.06
N GLU A 213 -9.71 8.54 -19.76
CA GLU A 213 -11.05 8.29 -19.19
C GLU A 213 -11.33 6.79 -18.90
N HIS A 214 -10.46 5.89 -19.37
CA HIS A 214 -10.58 4.45 -19.18
C HIS A 214 -9.85 3.96 -17.92
N LYS A 215 -9.53 4.87 -16.99
CA LYS A 215 -8.92 4.50 -15.72
C LYS A 215 -9.82 3.54 -14.94
N PRO A 216 -9.25 2.50 -14.32
CA PRO A 216 -10.01 1.59 -13.48
C PRO A 216 -10.51 2.31 -12.23
N VAL A 217 -11.62 1.80 -11.69
CA VAL A 217 -12.18 2.31 -10.44
C VAL A 217 -11.35 1.77 -9.29
N GLY A 218 -10.72 2.67 -8.53
CA GLY A 218 -10.10 2.34 -7.25
C GLY A 218 -11.00 2.73 -6.08
N TRP A 219 -11.07 1.89 -5.06
CA TRP A 219 -11.87 2.09 -3.86
C TRP A 219 -10.96 2.20 -2.65
N VAL A 220 -10.93 3.35 -1.99
CA VAL A 220 -10.09 3.60 -0.83
C VAL A 220 -10.92 3.48 0.43
N LEU A 221 -10.68 2.43 1.22
CA LEU A 221 -11.36 2.22 2.51
C LEU A 221 -10.59 2.97 3.60
N THR A 222 -11.22 4.01 4.16
CA THR A 222 -10.52 4.92 5.07
C THR A 222 -11.48 5.60 6.03
N ALA A 223 -10.97 5.94 7.20
CA ALA A 223 -11.66 6.80 8.16
C ALA A 223 -11.51 8.28 7.74
N ASP A 224 -12.51 9.09 8.08
CA ASP A 224 -12.42 10.57 8.16
C ASP A 224 -11.76 11.29 6.98
N VAL A 225 -12.27 11.08 5.75
CA VAL A 225 -11.82 11.84 4.58
C VAL A 225 -12.65 13.10 4.39
N SER A 226 -11.99 14.25 4.35
CA SER A 226 -12.67 15.54 4.10
C SER A 226 -13.33 15.58 2.71
N PRO A 227 -14.42 16.35 2.52
CA PRO A 227 -15.07 16.48 1.20
C PRO A 227 -14.12 16.94 0.09
N LEU A 228 -13.10 17.74 0.42
CA LEU A 228 -12.08 18.15 -0.54
C LEU A 228 -11.20 16.97 -0.97
N GLN A 229 -10.71 16.18 -0.02
CA GLN A 229 -9.91 14.99 -0.32
C GLN A 229 -10.70 13.96 -1.14
N GLN A 230 -12.01 13.80 -0.88
CA GLN A 230 -12.88 12.95 -1.70
C GLN A 230 -12.97 13.46 -3.15
N ARG A 231 -13.12 14.78 -3.34
CA ARG A 231 -13.14 15.39 -4.68
C ARG A 231 -11.80 15.25 -5.41
N VAL A 232 -10.69 15.40 -4.69
CA VAL A 232 -9.34 15.19 -5.25
C VAL A 232 -9.13 13.71 -5.62
N ALA A 233 -9.59 12.76 -4.80
CA ALA A 233 -9.53 11.34 -5.13
C ALA A 233 -10.26 11.02 -6.45
N LEU A 234 -11.43 11.65 -6.68
CA LEU A 234 -12.20 11.45 -7.90
C LEU A 234 -11.46 11.88 -9.17
N THR A 235 -10.60 12.91 -9.11
CA THR A 235 -9.80 13.33 -10.28
C THR A 235 -8.76 12.28 -10.69
N ARG A 236 -8.41 11.37 -9.77
CA ARG A 236 -7.53 10.22 -10.02
C ARG A 236 -8.29 8.94 -10.39
N GLY A 237 -9.63 8.96 -10.44
CA GLY A 237 -10.45 7.75 -10.61
C GLY A 237 -10.63 6.94 -9.32
N LEU A 238 -10.31 7.54 -8.16
CA LEU A 238 -10.45 6.91 -6.86
C LEU A 238 -11.74 7.35 -6.17
N ARG A 239 -12.42 6.40 -5.53
CA ARG A 239 -13.64 6.61 -4.73
C ARG A 239 -13.35 6.20 -3.30
N THR A 240 -13.82 6.99 -2.34
CA THR A 240 -13.61 6.69 -0.92
C THR A 240 -14.78 5.91 -0.36
N LEU A 241 -14.50 4.88 0.43
CA LEU A 241 -15.46 4.13 1.21
C LEU A 241 -15.25 4.44 2.70
N PRO A 242 -16.31 4.79 3.43
CA PRO A 242 -16.20 5.06 4.85
C PRO A 242 -15.85 3.76 5.58
N LEU A 243 -14.79 3.81 6.38
CA LEU A 243 -14.49 2.79 7.37
C LEU A 243 -15.14 3.16 8.69
N ASP A 244 -16.00 2.29 9.22
CA ASP A 244 -16.65 2.50 10.52
C ASP A 244 -15.67 2.19 11.66
N VAL A 245 -15.00 3.23 12.15
CA VAL A 245 -14.02 3.13 13.24
C VAL A 245 -14.73 3.39 14.57
N THR A 246 -14.89 2.32 15.34
CA THR A 246 -15.38 2.36 16.72
C THR A 246 -14.22 2.55 17.71
N GLU A 247 -14.52 2.53 19.02
CA GLU A 247 -13.52 2.74 20.09
C GLU A 247 -12.31 1.79 20.06
N ASP A 248 -12.46 0.65 19.40
CA ASP A 248 -11.42 -0.36 19.25
C ASP A 248 -10.40 -0.06 18.14
N GLY A 249 -10.62 0.99 17.35
CA GLY A 249 -9.65 1.57 16.44
C GLY A 249 -9.60 0.96 15.03
N VAL A 250 -8.80 1.60 14.17
CA VAL A 250 -8.73 1.33 12.72
C VAL A 250 -8.41 -0.13 12.40
N THR A 251 -7.49 -0.75 13.15
CA THR A 251 -7.08 -2.14 12.90
C THR A 251 -8.23 -3.12 13.05
N ARG A 252 -9.05 -2.99 14.10
CA ARG A 252 -10.21 -3.87 14.28
C ARG A 252 -11.32 -3.58 13.27
N ALA A 253 -11.52 -2.31 12.94
CA ALA A 253 -12.47 -1.92 11.91
C ALA A 253 -12.12 -2.53 10.54
N LEU A 254 -10.83 -2.50 10.16
CA LEU A 254 -10.35 -3.16 8.94
C LEU A 254 -10.55 -4.68 9.00
N ALA A 255 -10.22 -5.32 10.13
CA ALA A 255 -10.41 -6.75 10.31
C ALA A 255 -11.89 -7.16 10.14
N ARG A 256 -12.82 -6.46 10.80
CA ARG A 256 -14.27 -6.72 10.65
C ARG A 256 -14.74 -6.56 9.21
N TRP A 257 -14.27 -5.53 8.52
CA TRP A 257 -14.65 -5.30 7.13
C TRP A 257 -14.16 -6.44 6.21
N LEU A 258 -12.93 -6.90 6.43
CA LEU A 258 -12.32 -8.03 5.70
C LEU A 258 -12.96 -9.37 6.02
N ASP A 259 -13.33 -9.62 7.28
CA ASP A 259 -14.07 -10.82 7.69
C ASP A 259 -15.44 -10.86 7.00
N GLY A 260 -16.11 -9.71 6.93
CA GLY A 260 -17.35 -9.55 6.17
C GLY A 260 -17.14 -9.87 4.68
N LEU A 261 -16.05 -9.37 4.09
CA LEU A 261 -15.72 -9.64 2.69
C LEU A 261 -15.53 -11.14 2.48
N SER A 262 -14.68 -11.79 3.29
CA SER A 262 -14.42 -13.24 3.23
C SER A 262 -15.72 -14.05 3.32
N ALA A 263 -16.60 -13.73 4.27
CA ALA A 263 -17.89 -14.42 4.43
C ALA A 263 -18.85 -14.23 3.25
N ALA A 264 -18.75 -13.13 2.51
CA ALA A 264 -19.65 -12.82 1.40
C ALA A 264 -19.27 -13.49 0.07
N HIS A 265 -18.05 -14.03 -0.06
CA HIS A 265 -17.58 -14.66 -1.30
C HIS A 265 -16.90 -16.03 -1.14
N ALA A 266 -16.95 -16.61 0.08
CA ALA A 266 -16.66 -18.02 0.31
C ALA A 266 -17.75 -18.92 -0.31
#